data_AF-A0A2N2V0U4-F1
#
_entry.id   AF-A0A2N2V0U4-F1
#
_cell.length_a   1.000
_cell.length_b   1.000
_cell.length_c   1.000
_cell.angle_alpha   90.00
_cell.angle_beta   90.00
_cell.angle_gamma   90.00
#
_symmetry.space_group_name_H-M   'P 1'
#
loop_
_entity.id
_entity.type
_entity.pdbx_description
1 polymer ?
#
loop_
_entity_poly.entity_id
_entity_poly.type
_entity_poly.pdbx_seq_one_letter_code
_entity_poly.pdbx_strand_id
1 'polypeptide(L)'
;MTIADRRGSNAGLTGSAERWLCFGGLLLALLALPVQAEIYKCKLANGRTEISNAPCPSGSGTVTVRPDETVPEDARAQAERDVARMRGFVEQREAEQRREETADRQRQAEARQEAASQRIYQTENMDDCLRELAQQALDNARRSELEAICRAKAKAEPTLVPVPVYGGPGHPVDGCTRNVLRQRLAPAEQERRLAACRGGVVAPPHVPTRPPSRPLKPCPRDDRYCVR
;
A
#
# COMPACT_ATOMS: atom_id res chain seq x y z
N MET A 1 -3.03 4.74 -50.60
CA MET A 1 -2.73 3.61 -49.67
C MET A 1 -2.36 4.26 -48.35
N THR A 2 -3.07 4.16 -47.23
CA THR A 2 -4.06 3.20 -46.74
C THR A 2 -5.04 3.93 -45.81
N ILE A 3 -6.25 3.38 -45.73
CA ILE A 3 -7.49 3.96 -45.19
C ILE A 3 -7.50 3.89 -43.66
N ALA A 4 -7.93 4.99 -43.02
CA ALA A 4 -8.28 5.04 -41.61
C ALA A 4 -9.64 4.36 -41.39
N ASP A 5 -9.71 3.37 -40.50
CA ASP A 5 -10.97 2.75 -40.06
C ASP A 5 -11.29 3.19 -38.62
N ARG A 6 -12.33 4.02 -38.50
CA ARG A 6 -13.07 4.23 -37.26
C ARG A 6 -14.20 3.20 -37.21
N ARG A 7 -14.16 2.29 -36.25
CA ARG A 7 -15.38 1.67 -35.70
C ARG A 7 -15.45 1.87 -34.21
N GLY A 8 -16.38 2.72 -33.80
CA GLY A 8 -17.02 2.55 -32.50
C GLY A 8 -17.96 1.35 -32.56
N SER A 9 -18.06 0.63 -31.45
CA SER A 9 -19.21 -0.25 -31.21
C SER A 9 -19.45 -0.34 -29.71
N ASN A 10 -20.56 0.27 -29.29
CA ASN A 10 -21.20 0.03 -28.01
C ASN A 10 -21.66 -1.43 -27.95
N ALA A 11 -21.50 -2.10 -26.81
CA ALA A 11 -22.43 -3.13 -26.34
C ALA A 11 -22.11 -3.49 -24.88
N GLY A 12 -22.92 -2.96 -23.96
CA GLY A 12 -23.23 -3.70 -22.74
C GLY A 12 -24.14 -4.89 -23.07
N LEU A 13 -24.41 -5.70 -22.04
CA LEU A 13 -25.24 -6.91 -21.99
C LEU A 13 -24.53 -8.19 -22.45
N THR A 14 -24.27 -9.11 -21.49
CA THR A 14 -24.65 -10.56 -21.52
C THR A 14 -23.81 -11.40 -20.54
N GLY A 15 -23.92 -11.13 -19.23
CA GLY A 15 -23.26 -11.92 -18.16
C GLY A 15 -23.85 -13.31 -17.87
N SER A 16 -24.57 -13.95 -18.80
CA SER A 16 -25.20 -15.27 -18.57
C SER A 16 -24.86 -16.35 -19.58
N ALA A 17 -24.27 -15.99 -20.74
CA ALA A 17 -23.91 -16.96 -21.79
C ALA A 17 -22.52 -17.60 -21.58
N GLU A 18 -21.62 -16.93 -20.86
CA GLU A 18 -20.24 -17.40 -20.65
C GLU A 18 -20.14 -18.63 -19.73
N ARG A 19 -21.13 -18.85 -18.84
CA ARG A 19 -21.13 -20.02 -17.94
C ARG A 19 -21.42 -21.34 -18.68
N TRP A 20 -22.12 -21.29 -19.81
CA TRP A 20 -22.41 -22.48 -20.63
C TRP A 20 -21.22 -22.88 -21.52
N LEU A 21 -20.44 -21.91 -21.99
CA LEU A 21 -19.23 -22.18 -22.78
C LEU A 21 -18.12 -22.83 -21.94
N CYS A 22 -17.98 -22.45 -20.66
CA CYS A 22 -17.04 -23.11 -19.75
C CYS A 22 -17.45 -24.56 -19.41
N PHE A 23 -18.74 -24.84 -19.21
CA PHE A 23 -19.20 -26.21 -18.92
C PHE A 23 -19.10 -27.13 -20.14
N GLY A 24 -19.42 -26.64 -21.35
CA GLY A 24 -19.25 -27.39 -22.59
C GLY A 24 -17.77 -27.65 -22.92
N GLY A 25 -16.90 -26.66 -22.74
CA GLY A 25 -15.46 -26.79 -22.95
C GLY A 25 -14.79 -27.73 -21.93
N LEU A 26 -15.20 -27.69 -20.66
CA LEU A 26 -14.69 -28.59 -19.63
C LEU A 26 -15.11 -30.05 -19.89
N LEU A 27 -16.36 -30.29 -20.32
CA LEU A 27 -16.84 -31.63 -20.66
C LEU A 27 -16.11 -32.20 -21.88
N LEU A 28 -15.80 -31.37 -22.89
CA LEU A 28 -15.03 -31.78 -24.07
C LEU A 28 -13.54 -32.04 -23.72
N ALA A 29 -12.98 -31.27 -22.79
CA ALA A 29 -11.61 -31.48 -22.28
C ALA A 29 -11.49 -32.75 -21.42
N LEU A 30 -12.56 -33.14 -20.71
CA LEU A 30 -12.63 -34.41 -19.97
C LEU A 30 -12.71 -35.64 -20.90
N LEU A 31 -13.26 -35.51 -22.12
CA LEU A 31 -13.24 -36.59 -23.11
C LEU A 31 -11.89 -36.76 -23.81
N ALA A 32 -10.96 -35.82 -23.65
CA ALA A 32 -9.60 -35.89 -24.19
C ALA A 32 -8.59 -36.55 -23.22
N LEU A 33 -9.08 -37.23 -22.17
CA LEU A 33 -8.25 -38.16 -21.40
C LEU A 33 -7.69 -39.19 -22.39
N PRO A 34 -6.36 -39.34 -22.52
CA PRO A 34 -5.80 -40.41 -23.31
C PRO A 34 -6.27 -41.70 -22.64
N VAL A 35 -7.21 -42.40 -23.28
CA VAL A 35 -7.38 -43.83 -23.05
C VAL A 35 -6.03 -44.43 -23.40
N GLN A 36 -5.22 -44.65 -22.37
CA GLN A 36 -4.02 -45.45 -22.42
C GLN A 36 -4.50 -46.87 -22.71
N ALA A 37 -4.83 -47.14 -23.97
CA ALA A 37 -4.98 -48.49 -24.45
C ALA A 37 -3.57 -49.09 -24.36
N GLU A 38 -3.32 -49.82 -23.27
CA GLU A 38 -2.09 -50.58 -23.10
C GLU A 38 -2.10 -51.67 -24.17
N ILE A 39 -1.48 -51.37 -25.31
CA ILE A 39 -1.31 -52.29 -26.41
C ILE A 39 -0.15 -53.22 -26.04
N TYR A 40 -0.47 -54.47 -25.67
CA TYR A 40 0.51 -55.46 -25.24
C TYR A 40 1.05 -56.22 -26.45
N LYS A 41 2.38 -56.20 -26.65
CA LYS A 41 3.07 -57.13 -27.56
C LYS A 41 3.31 -58.45 -26.84
N CYS A 42 2.52 -59.46 -27.20
CA CYS A 42 2.62 -60.80 -26.65
C CYS A 42 3.48 -61.68 -27.58
N LYS A 43 4.47 -62.38 -27.01
CA LYS A 43 5.18 -63.44 -27.74
C LYS A 43 4.46 -64.77 -27.51
N LEU A 44 3.86 -65.31 -28.56
CA LEU A 44 3.21 -66.62 -28.53
C LEU A 44 4.28 -67.74 -28.48
N ALA A 45 3.88 -68.92 -28.01
CA ALA A 45 4.76 -70.10 -27.90
C ALA A 45 5.36 -70.57 -29.24
N ASN A 46 4.78 -70.16 -30.37
CA ASN A 46 5.26 -70.41 -31.74
C ASN A 46 6.33 -69.39 -32.21
N GLY A 47 6.74 -68.44 -31.36
CA GLY A 47 7.72 -67.40 -31.68
C GLY A 47 7.16 -66.18 -32.43
N ARG A 48 5.85 -66.15 -32.74
CA ARG A 48 5.21 -64.98 -33.37
C ARG A 48 4.83 -63.94 -32.32
N THR A 49 4.95 -62.66 -32.68
CA THR A 49 4.49 -61.53 -31.86
C THR A 49 3.13 -61.07 -32.34
N GLU A 50 2.14 -61.07 -31.45
CA GLU A 50 0.83 -60.52 -31.71
C GLU A 50 0.59 -59.29 -30.83
N ILE A 51 -0.14 -58.33 -31.39
CA ILE A 51 -0.51 -57.09 -30.73
C ILE A 51 -1.92 -57.31 -30.18
N SER A 52 -2.04 -57.48 -28.85
CA SER A 52 -3.29 -57.74 -28.17
C SER A 52 -3.68 -56.55 -27.28
N ASN A 53 -4.97 -56.24 -27.24
CA ASN A 53 -5.55 -55.26 -26.32
C ASN A 53 -5.90 -55.88 -24.95
N ALA A 54 -5.62 -57.17 -24.77
CA ALA A 54 -5.77 -57.89 -23.52
C ALA A 54 -4.39 -58.33 -22.99
N PRO A 55 -4.19 -58.36 -21.66
CA PRO A 55 -2.94 -58.84 -21.08
C PRO A 55 -2.63 -60.25 -21.56
N CYS A 56 -1.34 -60.49 -21.86
CA CYS A 56 -0.94 -61.75 -22.45
C CYS A 56 -1.32 -62.94 -21.55
N PRO A 57 -1.83 -64.05 -22.12
CA PRO A 57 -2.19 -65.22 -21.34
C PRO A 57 -0.96 -65.77 -20.60
N SER A 58 -1.17 -66.22 -19.36
CA SER A 58 -0.15 -66.72 -18.43
C SER A 58 0.77 -67.75 -19.11
N GLY A 59 1.98 -67.32 -19.51
CA GLY A 59 2.94 -68.14 -20.28
C GLY A 59 3.60 -67.39 -21.45
N SER A 60 3.06 -66.24 -21.86
CA SER A 60 3.64 -65.36 -22.87
C SER A 60 4.36 -64.17 -22.22
N GLY A 61 5.69 -64.08 -22.39
CA GLY A 61 6.49 -62.98 -21.86
C GLY A 61 6.12 -61.63 -22.48
N THR A 62 5.80 -60.65 -21.65
CA THR A 62 5.66 -59.23 -22.04
C THR A 62 7.05 -58.69 -22.37
N VAL A 63 7.34 -58.53 -23.67
CA VAL A 63 8.58 -57.89 -24.10
C VAL A 63 8.34 -56.39 -24.12
N THR A 64 8.67 -55.70 -23.03
CA THR A 64 8.84 -54.25 -23.05
C THR A 64 10.10 -53.94 -23.85
N VAL A 65 9.97 -53.83 -25.17
CA VAL A 65 11.03 -53.29 -26.02
C VAL A 65 11.12 -51.80 -25.72
N ARG A 66 11.85 -51.46 -24.65
CA ARG A 66 12.42 -50.14 -24.50
C ARG A 66 13.56 -50.11 -25.51
N PRO A 67 13.46 -49.35 -26.61
CA PRO A 67 14.54 -49.26 -27.56
C PRO A 67 15.78 -48.79 -26.79
N ASP A 68 16.82 -49.61 -26.78
CA ASP A 68 18.15 -49.17 -26.34
C ASP A 68 18.67 -48.26 -27.47
N GLU A 69 18.13 -47.04 -27.53
CA GLU A 69 18.67 -46.00 -28.40
C GLU A 69 20.02 -45.59 -27.81
N THR A 70 21.06 -46.24 -28.33
CA THR A 70 22.45 -45.84 -28.11
C THR A 70 22.63 -44.49 -28.80
N VAL A 71 22.49 -43.42 -28.00
CA VAL A 71 22.70 -42.05 -28.48
C VAL A 71 24.11 -41.95 -29.04
N PRO A 72 24.30 -41.57 -30.32
CA PRO A 72 25.64 -41.44 -30.88
C PRO A 72 26.42 -40.37 -30.09
N GLU A 73 27.68 -40.64 -29.79
CA GLU A 73 28.54 -39.75 -28.99
C GLU A 73 28.61 -38.31 -29.56
N ASP A 74 28.49 -38.16 -30.89
CA ASP A 74 28.41 -36.85 -31.54
C ASP A 74 27.17 -36.05 -31.15
N ALA A 75 26.01 -36.70 -31.02
CA ALA A 75 24.77 -36.06 -30.57
C ALA A 75 24.87 -35.64 -29.10
N ARG A 76 25.57 -36.44 -28.29
CA ARG A 76 25.86 -36.11 -26.90
C ARG A 76 26.77 -34.89 -26.78
N ALA A 77 27.85 -34.84 -27.56
CA ALA A 77 28.78 -33.71 -27.59
C ALA A 77 28.14 -32.42 -28.13
N GLN A 78 27.18 -32.52 -29.04
CA GLN A 78 26.39 -31.36 -29.50
C GLN A 78 25.43 -30.87 -28.41
N ALA A 79 24.70 -31.77 -27.77
CA ALA A 79 23.80 -31.42 -26.68
C ALA A 79 24.53 -30.72 -25.52
N GLU A 80 25.74 -31.17 -25.17
CA GLU A 80 26.56 -30.53 -24.14
C GLU A 80 26.97 -29.10 -24.51
N ARG A 81 27.35 -28.86 -25.77
CA ARG A 81 27.67 -27.50 -26.27
C ARG A 81 26.45 -26.60 -26.26
N ASP A 82 25.30 -27.14 -26.63
CA ASP A 82 24.05 -26.38 -26.69
C ASP A 82 23.60 -25.97 -25.28
N VAL A 83 23.68 -26.90 -24.32
CA VAL A 83 23.45 -26.61 -22.89
C VAL A 83 24.44 -25.55 -22.39
N ALA A 84 25.72 -25.63 -22.77
CA ALA A 84 26.71 -24.63 -22.39
C ALA A 84 26.37 -23.23 -22.95
N ARG A 85 25.94 -23.13 -24.22
CA ARG A 85 25.48 -21.86 -24.82
C ARG A 85 24.25 -21.31 -24.11
N MET A 86 23.28 -22.16 -23.81
CA MET A 86 22.07 -21.75 -23.10
C MET A 86 22.38 -21.25 -21.69
N ARG A 87 23.27 -21.93 -20.95
CA ARG A 87 23.71 -21.49 -19.62
C ARG A 87 24.37 -20.12 -19.67
N GLY A 88 25.30 -19.91 -20.60
CA GLY A 88 25.95 -18.61 -20.76
C GLY A 88 24.97 -17.48 -21.08
N PHE A 89 23.96 -17.75 -21.91
CA PHE A 89 22.91 -16.76 -22.20
C PHE A 89 22.06 -16.42 -20.96
N VAL A 90 21.66 -17.43 -20.17
CA VAL A 90 20.89 -17.22 -18.94
C VAL A 90 21.71 -16.45 -17.90
N GLU A 91 22.96 -16.85 -17.65
CA GLU A 91 23.85 -16.16 -16.71
C GLU A 91 24.07 -14.70 -17.10
N GLN A 92 24.24 -14.42 -18.39
CA GLN A 92 24.39 -13.05 -18.88
C GLN A 92 23.13 -12.21 -18.64
N ARG A 93 21.95 -12.78 -18.88
CA ARG A 93 20.66 -12.11 -18.65
C ARG A 93 20.38 -11.88 -17.17
N GLU A 94 20.65 -12.87 -16.32
CA GLU A 94 20.51 -12.71 -14.88
C GLU A 94 21.48 -11.66 -14.33
N ALA A 95 22.72 -11.61 -14.84
CA ALA A 95 23.69 -10.58 -14.46
C ALA A 95 23.23 -9.18 -14.88
N GLU A 96 22.66 -9.03 -16.09
CA GLU A 96 22.08 -7.77 -16.56
C GLU A 96 20.89 -7.35 -15.69
N GLN A 97 19.94 -8.25 -15.43
CA GLN A 97 18.79 -7.98 -14.56
C GLN A 97 19.20 -7.58 -13.15
N ARG A 98 20.20 -8.24 -12.55
CA ARG A 98 20.70 -7.87 -11.22
C ARG A 98 21.31 -6.47 -11.21
N ARG A 99 22.00 -6.07 -12.28
CA ARG A 99 22.56 -4.72 -12.41
C ARG A 99 21.46 -3.67 -12.56
N GLU A 100 20.44 -3.95 -13.36
CA GLU A 100 19.30 -3.05 -13.52
C GLU A 100 18.51 -2.92 -12.21
N GLU A 101 18.22 -4.03 -11.53
CA GLU A 101 17.49 -4.02 -10.26
C GLU A 101 18.26 -3.26 -9.16
N THR A 102 19.59 -3.40 -9.12
CA THR A 102 20.42 -2.64 -8.16
C THR A 102 20.45 -1.16 -8.50
N ALA A 103 20.57 -0.80 -9.78
CA ALA A 103 20.49 0.60 -10.22
C ALA A 103 19.11 1.23 -9.93
N ASP A 104 18.03 0.48 -10.14
CA ASP A 104 16.67 0.95 -9.84
C ASP A 104 16.43 1.11 -8.35
N ARG A 105 16.94 0.17 -7.54
CA ARG A 105 16.91 0.32 -6.07
C ARG A 105 17.68 1.56 -5.61
N GLN A 106 18.84 1.84 -6.20
CA GLN A 106 19.60 3.06 -5.90
C GLN A 106 18.83 4.32 -6.30
N ARG A 107 18.29 4.39 -7.53
CA ARG A 107 17.47 5.51 -8.00
C ARG A 107 16.24 5.75 -7.13
N GLN A 108 15.57 4.68 -6.68
CA GLN A 108 14.44 4.81 -5.76
C GLN A 108 14.87 5.30 -4.38
N ALA A 109 16.02 4.85 -3.87
CA ALA A 109 16.55 5.32 -2.59
C ALA A 109 16.92 6.81 -2.65
N GLU A 110 17.62 7.23 -3.71
CA GLU A 110 17.96 8.63 -3.97
C GLU A 110 16.70 9.50 -4.08
N ALA A 111 15.71 9.09 -4.90
CA ALA A 111 14.46 9.83 -5.04
C ALA A 111 13.70 9.97 -3.70
N ARG A 112 13.72 8.95 -2.84
CA ARG A 112 13.14 9.03 -1.50
C ARG A 112 13.90 10.00 -0.60
N GLN A 113 15.24 9.98 -0.65
CA GLN A 113 16.09 10.91 0.11
C GLN A 113 15.89 12.35 -0.36
N GLU A 114 15.82 12.58 -1.66
CA GLU A 114 15.55 13.90 -2.24
C GLU A 114 14.17 14.42 -1.83
N ALA A 115 13.12 13.61 -1.98
CA ALA A 115 11.77 13.97 -1.57
C ALA A 115 11.70 14.28 -0.05
N ALA A 116 12.40 13.50 0.76
CA ALA A 116 12.51 13.72 2.21
C ALA A 116 13.22 15.06 2.52
N SER A 117 14.31 15.38 1.82
CA SER A 117 15.01 16.66 1.99
C SER A 117 14.17 17.85 1.53
N GLN A 118 13.41 17.72 0.43
CA GLN A 118 12.52 18.78 -0.05
C GLN A 118 11.44 19.12 0.97
N ARG A 119 10.90 18.14 1.70
CA ARG A 119 9.95 18.40 2.80
C ARG A 119 10.57 19.27 3.88
N ILE A 120 11.83 19.02 4.26
CA ILE A 120 12.56 19.85 5.23
C ILE A 120 12.67 21.30 4.73
N TYR A 121 13.01 21.50 3.45
CA TYR A 121 13.09 22.85 2.89
C TYR A 121 11.73 23.59 2.87
N GLN A 122 10.64 22.86 2.63
CA GLN A 122 9.27 23.41 2.57
C GLN A 122 8.66 23.79 3.92
N THR A 123 9.19 23.27 5.03
CA THR A 123 8.69 23.65 6.37
C THR A 123 8.92 25.15 6.64
N GLU A 124 7.91 25.81 7.20
CA GLU A 124 7.97 27.24 7.53
C GLU A 124 8.54 27.48 8.94
N ASN A 125 8.11 26.67 9.91
CA ASN A 125 8.51 26.80 11.31
C ASN A 125 9.74 25.94 11.64
N MET A 126 10.59 26.44 12.55
CA MET A 126 11.76 25.68 13.02
C MET A 126 11.37 24.36 13.69
N ASP A 127 10.38 24.37 14.58
CA ASP A 127 10.03 23.19 15.38
C ASP A 127 9.51 22.04 14.50
N ASP A 128 8.72 22.38 13.46
CA ASP A 128 8.23 21.42 12.49
C ASP A 128 9.37 20.87 11.63
N CYS A 129 10.30 21.73 11.20
CA CYS A 129 11.51 21.35 10.47
C CYS A 129 12.36 20.34 11.26
N LEU A 130 12.62 20.62 12.54
CA LEU A 130 13.40 19.73 13.41
C LEU A 130 12.68 18.41 13.70
N ARG A 131 11.35 18.44 13.82
CA ARG A 131 10.55 17.23 14.04
C ARG A 131 10.58 16.31 12.83
N GLU A 132 10.41 16.85 11.62
CA GLU A 132 10.53 16.10 10.37
C GLU A 132 11.95 15.53 10.21
N LEU A 133 12.98 16.33 10.51
CA LEU A 133 14.36 15.90 10.40
C LEU A 133 14.71 14.76 11.38
N ALA A 134 14.13 14.78 12.59
CA ALA A 134 14.33 13.71 13.58
C ALA A 134 13.69 12.38 13.16
N GLN A 135 12.69 12.40 12.28
CA GLN A 135 12.04 11.19 11.77
C GLN A 135 12.80 10.54 10.61
N GLN A 136 13.75 11.25 10.01
CA GLN A 136 14.51 10.74 8.86
C GLN A 136 15.79 10.03 9.31
N ALA A 137 16.03 8.84 8.74
CA ALA A 137 17.27 8.10 8.92
C ALA A 137 18.33 8.62 7.92
N LEU A 138 18.93 9.76 8.25
CA LEU A 138 20.01 10.39 7.47
C LEU A 138 21.38 10.16 8.12
N ASP A 139 22.43 10.19 7.32
CA ASP A 139 23.80 10.20 7.81
C ASP A 139 24.09 11.42 8.69
N ASN A 140 24.95 11.27 9.69
CA ASN A 140 25.26 12.32 10.67
C ASN A 140 25.71 13.64 10.04
N ALA A 141 26.54 13.58 9.00
CA ALA A 141 27.00 14.77 8.28
C ALA A 141 25.82 15.52 7.63
N ARG A 142 24.98 14.80 6.88
CA ARG A 142 23.83 15.37 6.18
C ARG A 142 22.77 15.90 7.14
N ARG A 143 22.56 15.20 8.25
CA ARG A 143 21.68 15.64 9.33
C ARG A 143 22.14 16.97 9.92
N SER A 144 23.43 17.13 10.23
CA SER A 144 23.96 18.37 10.80
C SER A 144 23.78 19.58 9.87
N GLU A 145 23.91 19.37 8.55
CA GLU A 145 23.69 20.39 7.52
C GLU A 145 22.21 20.85 7.52
N LEU A 146 21.27 19.90 7.51
CA LEU A 146 19.83 20.21 7.54
C LEU A 146 19.39 20.81 8.88
N GLU A 147 20.01 20.40 9.99
CA GLU A 147 19.75 21.00 11.31
C GLU A 147 20.14 22.48 11.33
N ALA A 148 21.27 22.84 10.71
CA ALA A 148 21.68 24.24 10.57
C ALA A 148 20.67 25.06 9.75
N ILE A 149 20.12 24.47 8.69
CA ILE A 149 19.08 25.09 7.85
C ILE A 149 17.79 25.29 8.66
N CYS A 150 17.34 24.30 9.43
CA CYS A 150 16.18 24.46 10.30
C CYS A 150 16.38 25.57 11.34
N ARG A 151 17.57 25.63 11.97
CA ARG A 151 17.90 26.68 12.95
C ARG A 151 18.01 28.07 12.32
N ALA A 152 18.36 28.17 11.05
CA ALA A 152 18.37 29.44 10.33
C ALA A 152 16.94 30.00 10.14
N LYS A 153 15.94 29.13 9.93
CA LYS A 153 14.52 29.54 9.81
C LYS A 153 14.00 30.21 11.09
N ALA A 154 14.41 29.71 12.25
CA ALA A 154 14.06 30.31 13.55
C ALA A 154 14.50 31.77 13.71
N LYS A 155 15.62 32.15 13.08
CA LYS A 155 16.15 33.52 13.13
C LYS A 155 15.39 34.47 12.20
N ALA A 156 14.65 33.94 11.22
CA ALA A 156 13.91 34.72 10.24
C ALA A 156 12.43 34.90 10.62
N GLU A 157 11.95 34.23 11.68
CA GLU A 157 10.58 34.39 12.15
C GLU A 157 10.39 35.85 12.64
N PRO A 158 9.49 36.62 12.00
CA PRO A 158 9.29 38.01 12.38
C PRO A 158 8.75 38.01 13.80
N THR A 159 9.57 38.50 14.73
CA THR A 159 9.15 38.73 16.11
C THR A 159 7.95 39.67 16.05
N LEU A 160 6.74 39.13 16.25
CA LEU A 160 5.53 39.90 16.45
C LEU A 160 5.71 40.67 17.76
N VAL A 161 6.33 41.85 17.67
CA VAL A 161 6.33 42.81 18.76
C VAL A 161 4.88 43.27 18.88
N PRO A 162 4.15 42.97 19.97
CA PRO A 162 2.85 43.54 20.18
C PRO A 162 3.03 45.04 20.34
N VAL A 163 2.79 45.80 19.27
CA VAL A 163 2.79 47.26 19.33
C VAL A 163 1.59 47.65 20.19
N PRO A 164 1.78 48.30 21.35
CA PRO A 164 0.66 48.82 22.12
C PRO A 164 -0.03 49.90 21.27
N VAL A 165 -1.23 49.60 20.77
CA VAL A 165 -2.07 50.55 20.06
C VAL A 165 -2.51 51.61 21.08
N TYR A 166 -1.75 52.70 21.18
CA TYR A 166 -2.20 53.92 21.84
C TYR A 166 -3.35 54.49 21.00
N GLY A 167 -4.58 54.28 21.47
CA GLY A 167 -5.74 54.76 20.77
C GLY A 167 -5.85 56.28 20.84
N GLY A 168 -5.89 56.89 19.66
CA GLY A 168 -6.38 58.24 19.46
C GLY A 168 -7.92 58.30 19.57
N PRO A 169 -8.50 59.50 19.69
CA PRO A 169 -9.90 59.71 20.08
C PRO A 169 -10.85 59.35 18.93
N GLY A 170 -11.19 58.07 18.88
CA GLY A 170 -12.06 57.47 17.87
C GLY A 170 -12.05 55.95 18.03
N HIS A 171 -12.25 55.47 19.26
CA HIS A 171 -12.10 54.06 19.58
C HIS A 171 -13.27 53.23 19.01
N PRO A 172 -13.03 52.04 18.42
CA PRO A 172 -14.09 51.13 18.00
C PRO A 172 -15.00 50.67 19.17
N VAL A 173 -14.50 50.77 20.40
CA VAL A 173 -15.22 50.51 21.65
C VAL A 173 -16.39 51.48 21.86
N ASP A 174 -16.29 52.72 21.36
CA ASP A 174 -17.35 53.73 21.48
C ASP A 174 -18.55 53.40 20.58
N GLY A 175 -18.30 52.85 19.39
CA GLY A 175 -19.35 52.35 18.49
C GLY A 175 -20.07 51.13 19.08
N CYS A 176 -19.30 50.19 19.65
CA CYS A 176 -19.85 49.00 20.32
C CYS A 176 -20.75 49.39 21.50
N THR A 177 -20.27 50.30 22.37
CA THR A 177 -21.02 50.80 23.53
C THR A 177 -22.32 51.49 23.13
N ARG A 178 -22.28 52.34 22.10
CA ARG A 178 -23.48 53.02 21.58
C ARG A 178 -24.51 52.03 21.03
N ASN A 179 -24.08 50.98 20.32
CA ASN A 179 -24.98 49.96 19.79
C ASN A 179 -25.67 49.14 20.91
N VAL A 180 -24.94 48.76 21.96
CA VAL A 180 -25.52 48.01 23.09
C VAL A 180 -26.56 48.85 23.84
N LEU A 181 -26.27 50.13 24.10
CA LEU A 181 -27.20 51.03 24.77
C LEU A 181 -28.49 51.26 23.95
N ARG A 182 -28.42 51.16 22.63
CA ARG A 182 -29.58 51.33 21.74
C ARG A 182 -30.56 50.16 21.79
N GLN A 183 -30.12 48.96 22.19
CA GLN A 183 -30.93 47.75 22.17
C GLN A 183 -31.90 47.62 23.37
N ARG A 184 -31.85 48.52 24.36
CA ARG A 184 -32.73 48.53 25.56
C ARG A 184 -32.88 47.15 26.21
N LEU A 185 -31.75 46.47 26.40
CA LEU A 185 -31.68 45.15 26.99
C LEU A 185 -31.97 45.20 28.50
N ALA A 186 -32.30 44.04 29.08
CA ALA A 186 -32.37 43.92 30.54
C ALA A 186 -31.01 44.29 31.18
N PRO A 187 -30.98 44.90 32.39
CA PRO A 187 -29.78 45.50 32.96
C PRO A 187 -28.57 44.53 33.04
N ALA A 188 -28.82 43.28 33.42
CA ALA A 188 -27.77 42.26 33.55
C ALA A 188 -27.15 41.85 32.20
N GLU A 189 -27.93 41.84 31.12
CA GLU A 189 -27.46 41.47 29.79
C GLU A 189 -26.73 42.66 29.13
N GLN A 190 -27.20 43.88 29.40
CA GLN A 190 -26.56 45.10 28.94
C GLN A 190 -25.15 45.23 29.51
N GLU A 191 -24.97 44.96 30.81
CA GLU A 191 -23.66 45.03 31.48
C GLU A 191 -22.68 43.98 30.93
N ARG A 192 -23.12 42.74 30.70
CA ARG A 192 -22.31 41.69 30.06
C ARG A 192 -21.80 42.12 28.68
N ARG A 193 -22.68 42.69 27.85
CA ARG A 193 -22.32 43.10 26.49
C ARG A 193 -21.41 44.33 26.47
N LEU A 194 -21.59 45.25 27.42
CA LEU A 194 -20.67 46.38 27.60
C LEU A 194 -19.28 45.93 28.05
N ALA A 195 -19.19 44.91 28.91
CA ALA A 195 -17.92 44.31 29.31
C ALA A 195 -17.20 43.65 28.12
N ALA A 196 -17.94 42.93 27.26
CA ALA A 196 -17.41 42.35 26.02
C ALA A 196 -16.87 43.43 25.05
N CYS A 197 -17.55 44.57 24.93
CA CYS A 197 -17.08 45.70 24.11
C CYS A 197 -15.72 46.26 24.57
N ARG A 198 -15.42 46.19 25.87
CA ARG A 198 -14.18 46.73 26.47
C ARG A 198 -13.02 45.72 26.44
N GLY A 199 -13.19 44.58 25.78
CA GLY A 199 -12.21 43.48 25.80
C GLY A 199 -12.08 42.81 27.17
N GLY A 200 -13.02 43.07 28.08
CA GLY A 200 -13.09 42.37 29.36
C GLY A 200 -13.52 40.93 29.09
N VAL A 201 -12.68 39.98 29.44
CA VAL A 201 -13.06 38.56 29.48
C VAL A 201 -14.18 38.45 30.52
N VAL A 202 -15.43 38.43 30.06
CA VAL A 202 -16.58 38.15 30.93
C VAL A 202 -16.39 36.70 31.36
N ALA A 203 -15.95 36.51 32.61
CA ALA A 203 -15.94 35.18 33.20
C ALA A 203 -17.35 34.59 33.04
N PRO A 204 -17.49 33.38 32.46
CA PRO A 204 -18.80 32.77 32.32
C PRO A 204 -19.45 32.66 33.70
N PRO A 205 -20.80 32.74 33.79
CA PRO A 205 -21.48 32.54 35.05
C PRO A 205 -20.96 31.25 35.67
N HIS A 206 -20.48 31.32 36.92
CA HIS A 206 -20.10 30.15 37.69
C HIS A 206 -21.29 29.18 37.70
N VAL A 207 -21.20 28.16 36.85
CA VAL A 207 -21.97 26.94 37.05
C VAL A 207 -21.45 26.39 38.37
N PRO A 208 -22.30 26.20 39.40
CA PRO A 208 -21.85 25.54 40.62
C PRO A 208 -21.27 24.19 40.20
N THR A 209 -19.95 24.07 40.32
CA THR A 209 -19.23 22.81 40.13
C THR A 209 -19.86 21.80 41.08
N ARG A 210 -20.55 20.81 40.50
CA ARG A 210 -21.02 19.62 41.19
C ARG A 210 -19.86 19.11 42.04
N PRO A 211 -20.06 18.88 43.35
CA PRO A 211 -18.98 18.41 44.21
C PRO A 211 -18.39 17.12 43.64
N PRO A 212 -17.07 16.90 43.79
CA PRO A 212 -16.41 15.70 43.29
C PRO A 212 -17.10 14.48 43.89
N SER A 213 -17.60 13.60 43.04
CA SER A 213 -18.05 12.28 43.45
C SER A 213 -16.88 11.57 44.10
N ARG A 214 -16.98 11.36 45.42
CA ARG A 214 -16.06 10.51 46.18
C ARG A 214 -15.87 9.19 45.42
N PRO A 215 -14.64 8.69 45.25
CA PRO A 215 -14.45 7.33 44.77
C PRO A 215 -15.15 6.38 45.74
N LEU A 216 -16.12 5.62 45.21
CA LEU A 216 -16.77 4.54 45.94
C LEU A 216 -15.69 3.54 46.38
N LYS A 217 -15.64 3.26 47.68
CA LYS A 217 -14.78 2.22 48.23
C LYS A 217 -15.06 0.89 47.50
N PRO A 218 -14.04 0.09 47.16
CA PRO A 218 -14.26 -1.24 46.62
C PRO A 218 -15.05 -2.07 47.63
N CYS A 219 -16.13 -2.73 47.18
CA CYS A 219 -16.93 -3.57 48.04
C CYS A 219 -16.09 -4.76 48.55
N PRO A 220 -16.11 -5.06 49.87
CA PRO A 220 -15.54 -6.29 50.39
C PRO A 220 -16.32 -7.51 49.87
N ARG A 221 -15.61 -8.62 49.71
CA ARG A 221 -15.89 -9.70 48.75
C ARG A 221 -17.10 -10.61 49.05
N ASP A 222 -17.99 -10.26 49.97
CA ASP A 222 -19.05 -11.20 50.42
C ASP A 222 -20.46 -10.58 50.65
N ASP A 223 -20.72 -9.35 50.20
CA ASP A 223 -22.08 -8.78 50.31
C ASP A 223 -22.97 -9.12 49.10
N ARG A 224 -24.04 -9.89 49.35
CA ARG A 224 -25.00 -10.39 48.34
C ARG A 224 -25.93 -9.31 47.73
N TYR A 225 -25.73 -8.04 48.06
CA TYR A 225 -26.63 -6.95 47.68
C TYR A 225 -26.01 -5.89 46.75
N CYS A 226 -24.79 -6.11 46.24
CA CYS A 226 -24.24 -5.25 45.20
C CYS A 226 -24.65 -5.75 43.81
N VAL A 227 -25.51 -5.00 43.14
CA VAL A 227 -25.90 -5.23 41.74
C VAL A 227 -24.71 -4.85 40.85
N ARG A 228 -24.31 -5.80 40.01
CA ARG A 228 -23.15 -5.70 39.12
C ARG A 228 -23.43 -4.83 37.90
#